data_AF-A0A8K0CUI1-F1
#
_entry.id   AF-A0A8K0CUI1-F1
#
_cell.length_a   1.000
_cell.length_b   1.000
_cell.length_c   1.000
_cell.angle_alpha   90.00
_cell.angle_beta   90.00
_cell.angle_gamma   90.00
#
_symmetry.space_group_name_H-M   'P 1'
#
loop_
_entity.id
_entity.type
_entity.pdbx_description
1 polymer ?
#
loop_
_entity_poly.entity_id
_entity_poly.type
_entity_poly.pdbx_seq_one_letter_code
_entity_poly.pdbx_strand_id
1 'polypeptide(L)'
;MMSSPIPEYPWQVISMDVCFAEYQGKNRKISIWYPRALNNNNFDNQEMETFTTRYNFKHIASSPYHQQSNGKAEASVKTVENLIKKTEDSQQELWWLPLDHRNTPNKTALSPVQRLMPRHTRPSLPLTNLKSKMTDVMKNIEDRHTHSKLYYDRYTKDLPTLSVRR
;
A
#
# COMPACT_ATOMS: atom_id res chain seq x y z
N MET A 1 -5.87 0.07 16.42
CA MET A 1 -5.42 -0.43 15.08
C MET A 1 -4.35 -1.50 15.29
N MET A 2 -4.63 -2.78 15.06
CA MET A 2 -3.59 -3.82 15.11
C MET A 2 -2.69 -3.64 13.88
N SER A 3 -1.59 -2.90 14.03
CA SER A 3 -0.59 -2.82 12.98
C SER A 3 -0.03 -4.22 12.77
N SER A 4 -0.29 -4.82 11.61
CA SER A 4 0.39 -6.06 11.20
C SER A 4 1.89 -5.90 11.44
N PRO A 5 2.63 -6.96 11.83
CA PRO A 5 4.06 -6.85 12.09
C PRO A 5 4.79 -6.19 10.91
N ILE A 6 5.82 -5.40 11.22
CA ILE A 6 6.70 -4.86 10.17
C ILE A 6 7.41 -6.07 9.56
N PRO A 7 7.28 -6.31 8.24
CA PRO A 7 7.94 -7.43 7.61
C PRO A 7 9.46 -7.28 7.71
N GLU A 8 10.16 -8.41 7.85
CA GLU A 8 11.62 -8.44 7.97
C GLU A 8 12.28 -7.99 6.66
N TYR A 9 11.67 -8.37 5.53
CA TYR A 9 12.12 -7.99 4.20
C TYR A 9 11.09 -7.10 3.49
N PRO A 10 11.55 -6.14 2.67
CA PRO A 10 10.69 -5.46 1.73
C PRO A 10 9.91 -6.49 0.90
N TRP A 11 8.59 -6.29 0.73
CA TRP A 11 7.71 -7.10 -0.14
C TRP A 11 7.40 -8.53 0.30
N GLN A 12 7.72 -8.90 1.55
CA GLN A 12 7.26 -10.16 2.15
C GLN A 12 5.73 -10.31 2.13
N VAL A 13 5.01 -9.18 2.08
CA VAL A 13 3.54 -9.15 1.94
C VAL A 13 3.17 -8.07 0.92
N ILE A 14 2.45 -8.49 -0.12
CA ILE A 14 1.94 -7.62 -1.18
C ILE A 14 0.41 -7.69 -1.13
N SER A 15 -0.22 -6.52 -1.21
CA SER A 15 -1.65 -6.40 -1.44
C SER A 15 -1.92 -6.05 -2.88
N MET A 16 -3.00 -6.61 -3.39
CA MET A 16 -3.57 -6.21 -4.65
C MET A 16 -5.00 -5.72 -4.44
N ASP A 17 -5.33 -4.63 -5.11
CA ASP A 17 -6.70 -4.19 -5.28
C ASP A 17 -6.94 -3.75 -6.72
N VAL A 18 -8.20 -3.72 -7.12
CA VAL A 18 -8.62 -3.29 -8.45
C VAL A 18 -9.55 -2.11 -8.28
N CYS A 19 -9.18 -0.98 -8.89
CA CYS A 19 -10.07 0.17 -8.98
C CYS A 19 -10.52 0.41 -10.42
N PHE A 20 -11.69 1.03 -10.54
CA PHE A 20 -12.22 1.52 -11.80
C PHE A 20 -12.12 3.04 -11.77
N ALA A 21 -11.58 3.63 -12.83
CA ALA A 21 -11.51 5.07 -12.96
C ALA A 21 -11.78 5.47 -14.40
N GLU A 22 -12.49 6.58 -14.56
CA GLU A 22 -12.65 7.20 -15.87
C GLU A 22 -11.38 7.98 -16.21
N TYR A 23 -10.92 7.83 -17.45
CA TYR A 23 -9.81 8.62 -17.99
C TYR A 23 -10.04 8.82 -19.48
N GLN A 24 -10.07 10.08 -19.92
CA GLN A 24 -10.35 10.46 -21.32
C GLN A 24 -11.69 9.88 -21.85
N GLY A 25 -12.75 9.93 -21.04
CA GLY A 25 -14.08 9.43 -21.42
C GLY A 25 -14.18 7.90 -21.53
N LYS A 26 -13.19 7.16 -21.02
CA LYS A 26 -13.19 5.70 -20.99
C LYS A 26 -13.01 5.19 -19.57
N ASN A 27 -13.87 4.25 -19.17
CA ASN A 27 -13.67 3.49 -17.94
C ASN A 27 -12.46 2.56 -18.10
N ARG A 28 -11.43 2.80 -17.29
CA ARG A 28 -10.22 2.00 -17.23
C ARG A 28 -10.24 1.16 -15.95
N LYS A 29 -9.89 -0.12 -16.10
CA LYS A 29 -9.60 -1.00 -14.97
C LYS A 29 -8.13 -0.86 -14.62
N ILE A 30 -7.84 -0.51 -13.38
CA ILE A 30 -6.48 -0.30 -12.89
C ILE A 30 -6.23 -1.30 -11.77
N SER A 31 -5.28 -2.21 -11.99
CA SER A 31 -4.78 -3.08 -10.93
C SER A 31 -3.69 -2.33 -10.17
N ILE A 32 -3.80 -2.36 -8.86
CA ILE A 32 -2.89 -1.65 -8.01
C ILE A 32 -2.25 -2.59 -7.00
N TRP A 33 -0.92 -2.50 -6.94
CA TRP A 33 -0.08 -3.37 -6.13
C TRP A 33 0.67 -2.53 -5.12
N TYR A 34 0.53 -2.90 -3.85
CA TYR A 34 1.19 -2.19 -2.77
C TYR A 34 1.85 -3.15 -1.80
N PRO A 35 2.99 -2.77 -1.22
CA PRO A 35 3.47 -3.46 -0.05
C PRO A 35 2.45 -3.20 1.06
N ARG A 36 1.67 -4.22 1.43
CA ARG A 36 0.80 -4.31 2.63
C ARG A 36 -0.65 -3.83 2.54
N ALA A 37 -1.55 -4.82 2.59
CA ALA A 37 -2.98 -4.87 2.93
C ALA A 37 -3.42 -6.31 2.59
N LEU A 38 -4.43 -6.83 3.28
CA LEU A 38 -5.01 -8.14 2.93
C LEU A 38 -6.08 -7.90 1.85
N ASN A 39 -6.12 -8.78 0.86
CA ASN A 39 -6.84 -8.53 -0.39
C ASN A 39 -8.36 -8.57 -0.22
N ASN A 40 -9.03 -7.95 -1.19
CA ASN A 40 -10.44 -8.04 -1.48
C ASN A 40 -10.85 -9.49 -1.85
N ASN A 41 -12.05 -9.92 -1.44
CA ASN A 41 -12.63 -11.26 -1.66
C ASN A 41 -12.78 -11.65 -3.15
N ASN A 42 -12.58 -10.70 -4.06
CA ASN A 42 -12.72 -10.88 -5.51
C ASN A 42 -11.70 -11.84 -6.17
N PHE A 43 -10.70 -12.31 -5.41
CA PHE A 43 -9.65 -13.22 -5.89
C PHE A 43 -9.75 -14.62 -5.31
N ASP A 44 -10.86 -14.95 -4.64
CA ASP A 44 -11.11 -16.30 -4.13
C ASP A 44 -11.72 -17.18 -5.23
N ASN A 45 -10.87 -17.64 -6.15
CA ASN A 45 -11.25 -18.54 -7.25
C ASN A 45 -10.18 -19.60 -7.55
N GLN A 46 -10.58 -20.64 -8.26
CA GLN A 46 -9.71 -21.78 -8.58
C GLN A 46 -8.50 -21.39 -9.45
N GLU A 47 -8.64 -20.37 -10.31
CA GLU A 47 -7.54 -19.85 -11.12
C GLU A 47 -6.45 -19.23 -10.24
N MET A 48 -6.83 -18.44 -9.23
CA MET A 48 -5.92 -17.85 -8.27
C MET A 48 -5.28 -18.91 -7.38
N GLU A 49 -6.02 -19.94 -6.96
CA GLU A 49 -5.45 -21.07 -6.22
C GLU A 49 -4.39 -21.80 -7.05
N THR A 50 -4.69 -22.10 -8.31
CA THR A 50 -3.74 -22.74 -9.25
C THR A 50 -2.50 -21.87 -9.46
N PHE A 51 -2.69 -20.55 -9.62
CA PHE A 51 -1.61 -19.59 -9.78
C PHE A 51 -0.73 -19.51 -8.52
N THR A 52 -1.33 -19.44 -7.33
CA THR A 52 -0.60 -19.36 -6.05
C THR A 52 0.22 -20.62 -5.79
N THR A 53 -0.33 -21.79 -6.13
CA THR A 53 0.36 -23.09 -6.04
C THR A 53 1.52 -23.16 -7.03
N ARG A 54 1.31 -22.73 -8.28
CA ARG A 54 2.35 -22.73 -9.33
C ARG A 54 3.55 -21.84 -9.01
N TYR A 55 3.29 -20.65 -8.47
CA TYR A 55 4.33 -19.66 -8.15
C TYR A 55 4.76 -19.69 -6.68
N ASN A 56 4.25 -20.65 -5.91
CA ASN A 56 4.61 -20.91 -4.52
C ASN A 56 4.52 -19.69 -3.60
N PHE A 57 3.40 -18.97 -3.65
CA PHE A 57 3.12 -17.87 -2.73
C PHE A 57 1.78 -18.07 -2.02
N LYS A 58 1.66 -17.54 -0.81
CA LYS A 58 0.45 -17.69 0.01
C LYS A 58 -0.57 -16.61 -0.34
N HIS A 59 -1.76 -17.02 -0.81
CA HIS A 59 -2.90 -16.12 -0.90
C HIS A 59 -3.54 -15.94 0.48
N ILE A 60 -3.79 -14.70 0.87
CA ILE A 60 -4.51 -14.38 2.12
C ILE A 60 -5.67 -13.45 1.75
N ALA A 61 -6.88 -14.00 1.73
CA ALA A 61 -8.10 -13.21 1.59
C ALA A 61 -8.44 -12.54 2.92
N SER A 62 -8.81 -11.26 2.88
CA SER A 62 -9.40 -10.59 4.05
C SER A 62 -10.88 -10.93 4.14
N SER A 63 -11.40 -11.07 5.37
CA SER A 63 -12.84 -11.19 5.58
C SER A 63 -13.52 -9.86 5.24
N PRO A 64 -14.65 -9.86 4.51
CA PRO A 64 -15.35 -8.64 4.09
C PRO A 64 -15.79 -7.73 5.27
N TYR A 65 -15.88 -8.28 6.48
CA TYR A 65 -16.31 -7.54 7.68
C TYR A 65 -15.16 -6.91 8.47
N HIS A 66 -13.92 -6.95 7.98
CA HIS A 66 -12.76 -6.41 8.68
C HIS A 66 -12.28 -5.08 8.07
N GLN A 67 -13.08 -4.01 8.22
CA GLN A 67 -12.77 -2.67 7.70
C GLN A 67 -11.38 -2.15 8.12
N GLN A 68 -10.89 -2.56 9.29
CA GLN A 68 -9.57 -2.16 9.78
C GLN A 68 -8.40 -2.66 8.93
N SER A 69 -8.53 -3.79 8.22
CA SER A 69 -7.48 -4.29 7.32
C SER A 69 -7.48 -3.61 5.95
N ASN A 70 -8.61 -3.02 5.52
CA ASN A 70 -8.78 -2.43 4.19
C ASN A 70 -8.36 -0.97 4.08
N GLY A 71 -8.14 -0.25 5.17
CA GLY A 71 -7.82 1.18 5.12
C GLY A 71 -6.57 1.54 4.28
N LYS A 72 -5.63 0.59 4.09
CA LYS A 72 -4.48 0.78 3.20
C LYS A 72 -4.84 0.60 1.72
N ALA A 73 -5.74 -0.32 1.39
CA ALA A 73 -6.28 -0.47 0.05
C ALA A 73 -7.09 0.79 -0.32
N GLU A 74 -7.94 1.29 0.57
CA GLU A 74 -8.70 2.53 0.37
C GLU A 74 -7.79 3.76 0.18
N ALA A 75 -6.78 3.93 1.04
CA ALA A 75 -5.81 5.03 0.91
C ALA A 75 -5.06 4.98 -0.42
N SER A 76 -4.86 3.76 -0.93
CA SER A 76 -4.18 3.50 -2.18
C SER A 76 -5.06 3.80 -3.39
N VAL A 77 -6.32 3.37 -3.39
CA VAL A 77 -7.31 3.73 -4.41
C VAL A 77 -7.43 5.25 -4.49
N LYS A 78 -7.56 5.92 -3.35
CA LYS A 78 -7.58 7.38 -3.27
C LYS A 78 -6.32 8.04 -3.83
N THR A 79 -5.16 7.41 -3.68
CA THR A 79 -3.91 7.90 -4.28
C THR A 79 -3.98 7.82 -5.80
N VAL A 80 -4.46 6.70 -6.36
CA VAL A 80 -4.62 6.53 -7.81
C VAL A 80 -5.64 7.51 -8.38
N GLU A 81 -6.80 7.68 -7.75
CA GLU A 81 -7.79 8.66 -8.17
C GLU A 81 -7.22 10.08 -8.24
N ASN A 82 -6.43 10.47 -7.24
CA ASN A 82 -5.76 11.77 -7.23
C ASN A 82 -4.70 11.90 -8.33
N LEU A 83 -4.00 10.81 -8.67
CA LEU A 83 -3.06 10.82 -9.80
C LEU A 83 -3.80 11.00 -11.12
N ILE A 84 -4.95 10.34 -11.30
CA ILE A 84 -5.76 10.44 -12.52
C ILE A 84 -6.30 11.86 -12.71
N LYS A 85 -6.86 12.46 -11.66
CA LYS A 85 -7.34 13.86 -11.72
C LYS A 85 -6.21 14.81 -12.11
N LYS A 86 -5.03 14.65 -11.52
CA LYS A 86 -3.86 15.46 -11.86
C LYS A 86 -3.41 15.27 -13.30
N THR A 87 -3.47 14.05 -13.85
CA THR A 87 -3.12 13.81 -15.27
C THR A 87 -4.08 14.50 -16.22
N GLU A 88 -5.37 14.52 -15.89
CA GLU A 88 -6.39 15.23 -16.68
C GLU A 88 -6.17 16.74 -16.64
N ASP A 89 -5.90 17.30 -15.44
CA ASP A 89 -5.61 18.72 -15.27
C ASP A 89 -4.33 19.15 -16.02
N SER A 90 -3.28 18.33 -16.00
CA SER A 90 -2.00 18.64 -16.64
C SER A 90 -1.92 18.24 -18.11
N GLN A 91 -2.96 17.61 -18.66
CA GLN A 91 -2.98 16.99 -20.00
C GLN A 91 -1.76 16.07 -20.27
N GLN A 92 -1.30 15.37 -19.23
CA GLN A 92 -0.18 14.44 -19.33
C GLN A 92 -0.67 13.00 -19.50
N GLU A 93 0.11 12.17 -20.18
CA GLU A 93 -0.17 10.75 -20.28
C GLU A 93 -0.21 10.07 -18.90
N LEU A 94 -1.23 9.22 -18.70
CA LEU A 94 -1.48 8.51 -17.44
C LEU A 94 -0.26 7.77 -16.88
N TRP A 95 0.66 7.33 -17.73
CA TRP A 95 1.80 6.49 -17.35
C TRP A 95 2.92 7.28 -16.63
N TRP A 96 3.00 8.59 -16.83
CA TRP A 96 4.06 9.43 -16.25
C TRP A 96 3.85 9.67 -14.76
N LEU A 97 2.63 9.97 -14.33
CA LEU A 97 2.36 10.29 -12.93
C LEU A 97 2.60 9.13 -11.94
N PRO A 98 2.25 7.87 -12.25
CA PRO A 98 2.62 6.71 -11.45
C PRO A 98 4.14 6.51 -11.37
N LEU A 99 4.87 6.80 -12.45
CA LEU A 99 6.33 6.73 -12.46
C LEU A 99 6.92 7.79 -11.52
N ASP A 100 6.45 9.02 -11.59
CA ASP A 100 6.91 10.10 -10.73
C ASP A 100 6.51 9.87 -9.27
N HIS A 101 5.29 9.40 -9.00
CA HIS A 101 4.86 9.01 -7.66
C HIS A 101 5.76 7.94 -7.05
N ARG A 102 6.16 6.95 -7.85
CA ARG A 102 7.07 5.88 -7.44
C ARG A 102 8.50 6.34 -7.19
N ASN A 103 8.95 7.39 -7.87
CA ASN A 103 10.30 7.96 -7.73
C ASN A 103 10.38 9.08 -6.70
N THR A 104 9.26 9.68 -6.31
CA THR A 104 9.22 10.78 -5.36
C THR A 104 9.37 10.27 -3.91
N PRO A 105 10.37 10.74 -3.15
CA PRO A 105 10.47 10.46 -1.72
C PRO A 105 9.24 10.94 -0.96
N ASN A 106 8.81 10.17 0.04
CA ASN A 106 7.68 10.53 0.89
C ASN A 106 8.11 10.74 2.34
N LYS A 107 7.14 10.86 3.26
CA LYS A 107 7.37 11.05 4.71
C LYS A 107 8.24 9.97 5.37
N THR A 108 8.54 8.89 4.65
CA THR A 108 9.43 7.80 5.09
C THR A 108 10.87 7.98 4.58
N ALA A 109 11.22 9.19 4.13
CA ALA A 109 12.51 9.60 3.55
C ALA A 109 12.90 8.96 2.19
N LEU A 110 12.44 7.74 1.89
CA LEU A 110 12.67 7.06 0.60
C LEU A 110 11.45 7.08 -0.32
N SER A 111 11.71 7.04 -1.62
CA SER A 111 10.66 6.78 -2.61
C SER A 111 10.15 5.34 -2.54
N PRO A 112 8.92 5.05 -3.02
CA PRO A 112 8.43 3.68 -3.17
C PRO A 112 9.41 2.75 -3.92
N VAL A 113 10.01 3.20 -5.01
CA VAL A 113 10.96 2.40 -5.81
C VAL A 113 12.30 2.20 -5.12
N GLN A 114 12.81 3.20 -4.40
CA GLN A 114 14.05 3.02 -3.64
C GLN A 114 13.89 2.00 -2.51
N ARG A 115 12.69 1.92 -1.92
CA ARG A 115 12.34 0.85 -0.97
C ARG A 115 12.23 -0.53 -1.64
N LEU A 116 12.00 -0.58 -2.95
CA LEU A 116 11.89 -1.81 -3.74
C LEU A 116 13.23 -2.31 -4.29
N MET A 117 13.98 -1.45 -4.98
CA MET A 117 15.12 -1.83 -5.83
C MET A 117 16.48 -1.33 -5.31
N PRO A 118 16.59 -0.99 -4.02
CA PRO A 118 17.63 -0.13 -3.42
C PRO A 118 18.30 0.94 -4.30
N ARG A 119 17.65 1.39 -5.36
CA ARG A 119 18.23 2.23 -6.41
C ARG A 119 17.18 3.21 -6.93
N HIS A 120 17.65 4.30 -7.51
CA HIS A 120 16.79 5.20 -8.27
C HIS A 120 16.45 4.56 -9.63
N THR A 121 15.18 4.58 -10.03
CA THR A 121 14.83 4.37 -11.44
C THR A 121 14.97 5.68 -12.20
N ARG A 122 15.17 5.62 -13.52
CA ARG A 122 15.34 6.83 -14.34
C ARG A 122 14.08 7.71 -14.22
N PRO A 123 14.16 8.85 -13.52
CA PRO A 123 13.04 9.78 -13.39
C PRO A 123 12.90 10.62 -14.67
N SER A 124 11.73 11.24 -14.86
CA SER A 124 11.55 12.30 -15.86
C SER A 124 12.33 13.58 -15.49
N LEU A 125 12.44 13.87 -14.19
CA LEU A 125 13.13 15.04 -13.65
C LEU A 125 14.53 14.69 -13.12
N PRO A 126 15.56 15.53 -13.32
CA PRO A 126 16.88 15.28 -12.78
C PRO A 126 16.85 15.17 -11.25
N LEU A 127 17.22 14.00 -10.72
CA LEU A 127 17.34 13.78 -9.28
C LEU A 127 18.74 14.20 -8.83
N THR A 128 18.82 15.22 -7.96
CA THR A 128 20.04 15.54 -7.21
C THR A 128 20.39 14.38 -6.28
N ASN A 129 21.69 14.14 -6.06
CA ASN A 129 22.32 13.03 -5.31
C ASN A 129 21.68 12.69 -3.94
N LEU A 130 20.51 12.08 -3.93
CA LEU A 130 19.83 11.57 -2.73
C LEU A 130 20.49 10.26 -2.30
N LYS A 131 21.55 10.36 -1.50
CA LYS A 131 22.15 9.24 -0.76
C LYS A 131 21.30 8.97 0.47
N SER A 132 20.34 8.07 0.35
CA SER A 132 19.42 7.76 1.44
C SER A 132 19.67 6.32 1.92
N LYS A 133 20.08 6.16 3.17
CA LYS A 133 20.36 4.86 3.79
C LYS A 133 19.04 4.19 4.19
N MET A 134 18.90 2.89 3.89
CA MET A 134 17.70 2.09 4.22
C MET A 134 17.42 2.04 5.74
N THR A 135 18.45 2.20 6.58
CA THR A 135 18.36 2.13 8.05
C THR A 135 17.37 3.11 8.66
N ASP A 136 17.15 4.27 8.06
CA ASP A 136 16.24 5.30 8.60
C ASP A 136 14.76 4.98 8.32
N VAL A 137 14.48 4.13 7.33
CA VAL A 137 13.12 3.85 6.86
C VAL A 137 12.32 3.05 7.88
N MET A 138 12.92 2.00 8.45
CA MET A 138 12.22 1.13 9.38
C MET A 138 11.82 1.87 10.65
N LYS A 139 12.73 2.69 11.18
CA LYS A 139 12.46 3.58 12.31
C LYS A 139 11.33 4.57 12.01
N ASN A 140 11.38 5.25 10.87
CA ASN A 140 10.32 6.18 10.44
C ASN A 140 8.96 5.49 10.25
N ILE A 141 8.94 4.24 9.80
CA ILE A 141 7.72 3.43 9.70
C ILE A 141 7.18 3.13 11.10
N GLU A 142 8.04 2.69 12.02
CA GLU A 142 7.69 2.37 13.39
C GLU A 142 7.16 3.59 14.15
N ASP A 143 7.86 4.72 14.10
CA ASP A 143 7.44 6.00 14.70
C ASP A 143 6.06 6.44 14.18
N ARG A 144 5.77 6.16 12.91
CA ARG A 144 4.46 6.47 12.32
C ARG A 144 3.37 5.50 12.79
N HIS A 145 3.71 4.23 13.00
CA HIS A 145 2.80 3.24 13.56
C HIS A 145 2.46 3.57 15.01
N THR A 146 3.46 3.91 15.83
CA THR A 146 3.25 4.31 17.23
C THR A 146 2.41 5.57 17.30
N HIS A 147 2.72 6.60 16.50
CA HIS A 147 1.92 7.82 16.44
C HIS A 147 0.47 7.54 16.03
N SER A 148 0.25 6.78 14.95
CA SER A 148 -1.11 6.40 14.51
C SER A 148 -1.89 5.64 15.58
N LYS A 149 -1.21 4.76 16.33
CA LYS A 149 -1.80 4.00 17.44
C LYS A 149 -2.19 4.92 18.58
N LEU A 150 -1.32 5.86 18.99
CA LEU A 150 -1.60 6.84 20.04
C LEU A 150 -2.85 7.68 19.74
N TYR A 151 -3.02 8.14 18.49
CA TYR A 151 -4.21 8.90 18.10
C TYR A 151 -5.47 8.05 18.12
N TYR A 152 -5.39 6.80 17.66
CA TYR A 152 -6.54 5.89 17.63
C TYR A 152 -6.99 5.52 19.05
N ASP A 153 -6.03 5.22 19.93
CA ASP A 153 -6.29 4.74 21.29
C ASP A 153 -6.69 5.87 22.27
N ARG A 154 -6.62 7.15 21.87
CA ARG A 154 -6.89 8.28 22.78
C ARG A 154 -8.31 8.33 23.35
N TYR A 155 -9.27 7.69 22.68
CA TYR A 155 -10.68 7.66 23.07
C TYR A 155 -11.17 6.23 23.37
N THR A 156 -10.28 5.23 23.36
CA THR A 156 -10.65 3.84 23.65
C THR A 156 -10.61 3.58 25.15
N LYS A 157 -11.64 2.90 25.67
CA LYS A 157 -11.67 2.39 27.04
C LYS A 157 -11.19 0.95 27.05
N ASP A 158 -10.43 0.56 28.07
CA ASP A 158 -10.00 -0.82 28.22
C ASP A 158 -11.20 -1.75 28.40
N LEU A 159 -11.17 -2.87 27.69
CA LEU A 159 -12.20 -3.90 27.81
C LEU A 159 -12.06 -4.58 29.18
N PRO A 160 -13.16 -4.77 29.93
CA PRO A 160 -13.12 -5.53 31.17
C PRO A 160 -12.68 -6.97 30.89
N THR A 161 -11.89 -7.53 31.80
CA THR A 161 -11.39 -8.92 31.70
C THR A 161 -12.55 -9.90 31.60
N LEU A 162 -12.61 -10.66 30.51
CA LEU A 162 -13.61 -11.70 30.31
C LEU A 162 -13.36 -12.84 31.32
N SER A 163 -14.24 -12.98 32.32
CA SER A 163 -14.25 -14.16 33.18
C SER A 163 -14.83 -15.33 32.39
N VAL A 164 -13.97 -16.17 31.81
CA VAL A 164 -14.42 -17.44 31.24
C VAL A 164 -14.81 -18.35 32.39
N ARG A 165 -16.13 -18.51 32.63
CA ARG A 165 -16.65 -19.51 33.56
C ARG A 165 -16.36 -20.89 32.96
N ARG A 166 -15.54 -21.68 33.64
CA ARG A 166 -15.35 -23.12 33.36
C ARG A 166 -16.61 -23.89 33.70
#